data_AF-A0A1M5NXZ3-F1
#
_entry.id   AF-A0A1M5NXZ3-F1
#
_cell.length_a   1.000
_cell.length_b   1.000
_cell.length_c   1.000
_cell.angle_alpha   90.00
_cell.angle_beta   90.00
_cell.angle_gamma   90.00
#
_symmetry.space_group_name_H-M   'P 1'
#
loop_
_entity.id
_entity.type
_entity.pdbx_description
1 polymer ?
#
loop_
_entity_poly.entity_id
_entity_poly.type
_entity_poly.pdbx_seq_one_letter_code
_entity_poly.pdbx_strand_id
1 'polypeptide(L)'
;MSTGKDSSRYWLAAALLAVSGWASALPLVVITDMEPDDRIALELLMGHAEHRLVLVGSTVMHASRKQALAQQVMTSHGLEAVPVVVGSGGQAEDFPAIQSSAAARAYEQEGQGILDPDSLRELNLNQPRSDSALRHALCRVLKQHEAVEILLLAPPTDLAAVLQAQPELQGRIEHIHVMGGWVEHDGVLRTTYNWNMDPSASAALMAMEQIPMTLFSSDLIKQTFQGGSISRTGNPVLFEQMQGVTDSNPAMADFFTATASWDQHVLARIPALVPVIGDDAGYQFTPADPLLVGAMRDPAMVLASEPVSIQIDLEAMDPQRGYAVEVTPNPDSRINWVTEMDPDRFLQLLSEHFNR
;
A
#
# COMPACT_ATOMS: atom_id res chain seq x y z
N MET A 1 0.48 -42.84 35.76
CA MET A 1 -0.53 -42.02 36.45
C MET A 1 0.06 -40.63 36.66
N SER A 2 -0.51 -39.64 35.96
CA SER A 2 -0.44 -38.19 36.13
C SER A 2 0.91 -37.54 36.50
N THR A 3 1.61 -37.02 35.49
CA THR A 3 2.52 -35.88 35.63
C THR A 3 1.76 -34.61 35.25
N GLY A 4 1.51 -33.74 36.23
CA GLY A 4 0.86 -32.46 36.04
C GLY A 4 1.76 -31.51 35.24
N LYS A 5 1.25 -31.05 34.09
CA LYS A 5 1.87 -29.97 33.31
C LYS A 5 1.48 -28.63 33.91
N ASP A 6 2.50 -27.90 34.31
CA ASP A 6 2.51 -26.53 34.80
C ASP A 6 1.98 -25.57 33.72
N SER A 7 0.79 -24.99 33.96
CA SER A 7 0.03 -24.15 33.02
C SER A 7 0.29 -22.65 33.22
N SER A 8 1.46 -22.26 33.73
CA SER A 8 1.74 -20.88 34.17
C SER A 8 2.65 -20.06 33.23
N ARG A 9 2.94 -20.53 32.00
CA ARG A 9 3.95 -19.89 31.11
C ARG A 9 3.46 -19.29 29.78
N TYR A 10 2.15 -19.15 29.54
CA TYR A 10 1.63 -18.68 28.25
C TYR A 10 0.91 -17.31 28.26
N TRP A 11 1.08 -16.48 29.30
CA TRP A 11 0.34 -15.19 29.41
C TRP A 11 1.22 -13.93 29.46
N LEU A 12 2.43 -13.97 28.91
CA LEU A 12 3.36 -12.81 28.95
C LEU A 12 4.07 -12.54 27.60
N ALA A 13 3.36 -12.79 26.50
CA ALA A 13 3.74 -12.30 25.16
C ALA A 13 2.77 -11.23 24.62
N ALA A 14 1.99 -10.59 25.50
CA ALA A 14 1.43 -9.27 25.24
C ALA A 14 2.53 -8.23 25.45
N ALA A 15 3.57 -8.30 24.61
CA ALA A 15 4.67 -7.36 24.62
C ALA A 15 4.18 -6.05 24.01
N LEU A 16 3.78 -5.11 24.88
CA LEU A 16 4.07 -3.68 24.74
C LEU A 16 4.01 -3.14 23.30
N LEU A 17 2.81 -3.14 22.71
CA LEU A 17 2.40 -1.98 21.90
C LEU A 17 2.42 -0.80 22.87
N ALA A 18 3.54 -0.09 22.88
CA ALA A 18 3.69 1.11 23.68
C ALA A 18 2.57 2.06 23.28
N VAL A 19 1.58 2.17 24.17
CA VAL A 19 0.68 3.31 24.25
C VAL A 19 1.54 4.49 24.69
N SER A 20 2.36 5.01 23.78
CA SER A 20 2.91 6.35 23.91
C SER A 20 1.81 7.31 23.45
N GLY A 21 1.29 8.03 24.42
CA GLY A 21 0.24 9.01 24.24
C GLY A 21 0.54 10.00 23.14
N TRP A 22 -0.54 10.51 22.55
CA TRP A 22 -0.61 11.52 21.50
C TRP A 22 0.08 12.83 21.89
N ALA A 23 1.42 12.84 21.93
CA ALA A 23 2.20 13.98 22.42
C ALA A 23 3.36 14.39 21.51
N SER A 24 3.49 13.77 20.33
CA SER A 24 4.29 14.24 19.19
C SER A 24 4.04 13.25 18.06
N ALA A 25 2.97 13.44 17.28
CA ALA A 25 2.68 12.52 16.19
C ALA A 25 3.82 12.58 15.17
N LEU A 26 4.51 11.44 14.96
CA LEU A 26 5.69 11.39 14.11
C LEU A 26 5.37 11.84 12.68
N PRO A 27 6.29 12.57 12.02
CA PRO A 27 6.13 12.97 10.63
C PRO A 27 5.93 11.72 9.77
N LEU A 28 4.92 11.77 8.92
CA LEU A 28 4.49 10.67 8.07
C LEU A 28 4.82 10.97 6.61
N VAL A 29 5.50 10.02 5.98
CA VAL A 29 5.71 9.99 4.53
C VAL A 29 4.80 8.93 3.93
N VAL A 30 4.13 9.26 2.82
CA VAL A 30 3.37 8.27 2.03
C VAL A 30 4.07 8.06 0.69
N ILE A 31 4.27 6.81 0.29
CA ILE A 31 4.73 6.43 -1.05
C ILE A 31 3.63 5.58 -1.68
N THR A 32 3.05 6.06 -2.78
CA THR A 32 1.82 5.54 -3.39
C THR A 32 1.94 5.41 -4.89
N ASP A 33 1.14 4.53 -5.50
CA ASP A 33 0.96 4.47 -6.93
C ASP A 33 -0.47 4.75 -7.40
N MET A 34 -1.32 5.29 -6.51
CA MET A 34 -2.61 5.89 -6.84
C MET A 34 -3.55 5.00 -7.64
N GLU A 35 -3.39 3.68 -7.50
CA GLU A 35 -4.38 2.71 -7.94
C GLU A 35 -5.66 2.91 -7.09
N PRO A 36 -6.81 2.30 -7.46
CA PRO A 36 -8.06 2.60 -6.78
C PRO A 36 -8.06 2.41 -5.26
N ASP A 37 -7.31 1.44 -4.73
CA ASP A 37 -7.22 1.17 -3.30
C ASP A 37 -6.32 2.15 -2.54
N ASP A 38 -5.24 2.67 -3.14
CA ASP A 38 -4.46 3.77 -2.56
C ASP A 38 -5.34 4.98 -2.24
N ARG A 39 -6.35 5.26 -3.08
CA ARG A 39 -7.27 6.40 -2.89
C ARG A 39 -8.09 6.26 -1.62
N ILE A 40 -8.57 5.05 -1.34
CA ILE A 40 -9.28 4.76 -0.09
C ILE A 40 -8.29 4.85 1.09
N ALA A 41 -7.06 4.38 0.92
CA ALA A 41 -6.03 4.50 1.96
C ALA A 41 -5.74 5.98 2.29
N LEU A 42 -5.55 6.83 1.28
CA LEU A 42 -5.36 8.27 1.47
C LEU A 42 -6.60 8.92 2.10
N GLU A 43 -7.81 8.59 1.65
CA GLU A 43 -9.04 9.13 2.22
C GLU A 43 -9.18 8.79 3.72
N LEU A 44 -8.91 7.54 4.11
CA LEU A 44 -8.88 7.13 5.52
C LEU A 44 -7.77 7.86 6.29
N LEU A 45 -6.63 8.11 5.64
CA LEU A 45 -5.51 8.79 6.25
C LEU A 45 -5.84 10.26 6.52
N MET A 46 -6.56 10.93 5.63
CA MET A 46 -6.96 12.33 5.80
C MET A 46 -7.87 12.50 7.02
N GLY A 47 -8.79 11.57 7.26
CA GLY A 47 -9.67 11.63 8.42
C GLY A 47 -8.99 11.53 9.80
N HIS A 48 -7.72 11.12 9.86
CA HIS A 48 -7.09 10.66 11.11
C HIS A 48 -5.65 11.10 11.33
N ALA A 49 -4.88 11.29 10.26
CA ALA A 49 -3.42 11.50 10.33
C ALA A 49 -2.92 12.63 9.41
N GLU A 50 -3.81 13.42 8.81
CA GLU A 50 -3.46 14.55 7.92
C GLU A 50 -2.40 15.49 8.51
N HIS A 51 -2.50 15.83 9.79
CA HIS A 51 -1.60 16.74 10.50
C HIS A 51 -0.15 16.24 10.62
N ARG A 52 0.08 14.97 10.29
CA ARG A 52 1.40 14.32 10.34
C ARG A 52 2.09 14.29 8.99
N LEU A 53 1.35 14.47 7.90
CA LEU A 53 1.90 14.31 6.55
C LEU A 53 2.94 15.39 6.26
N VAL A 54 4.14 14.95 5.90
CA VAL A 54 5.24 15.84 5.52
C VAL A 54 5.68 15.67 4.08
N LEU A 55 5.30 14.56 3.44
CA LEU A 55 5.65 14.24 2.05
C LEU A 55 4.72 13.15 1.51
N VAL A 56 4.23 13.35 0.29
CA VAL A 56 3.61 12.29 -0.52
C VAL A 56 4.48 12.08 -1.76
N GLY A 57 4.88 10.84 -2.01
CA GLY A 57 5.64 10.44 -3.18
C GLY A 57 4.82 9.56 -4.09
N SER A 58 4.79 9.86 -5.39
CA SER A 58 4.26 8.94 -6.39
C SER A 58 5.38 8.18 -7.10
N THR A 59 5.17 6.92 -7.45
CA THR A 59 6.18 6.09 -8.12
C THR A 59 5.55 5.28 -9.27
N VAL A 60 6.30 4.33 -9.83
CA VAL A 60 5.98 3.42 -10.95
C VAL A 60 5.60 4.11 -12.27
N MET A 61 4.99 3.37 -13.20
CA MET A 61 4.59 3.94 -14.49
C MET A 61 3.62 5.08 -14.30
N HIS A 62 3.73 6.08 -15.18
CA HIS A 62 2.91 7.27 -15.12
C HIS A 62 2.99 8.01 -13.76
N ALA A 63 4.12 7.89 -13.04
CA ALA A 63 4.33 8.50 -11.73
C ALA A 63 3.90 9.98 -11.67
N SER A 64 4.05 10.73 -12.76
CA SER A 64 3.64 12.12 -12.83
C SER A 64 2.12 12.33 -12.95
N ARG A 65 1.38 11.43 -13.62
CA ARG A 65 -0.10 11.41 -13.55
C ARG A 65 -0.54 11.06 -12.13
N LYS A 66 0.09 10.06 -11.54
CA LYS A 66 -0.12 9.64 -10.14
C LYS A 66 0.16 10.80 -9.17
N GLN A 67 1.19 11.60 -9.42
CA GLN A 67 1.48 12.83 -8.66
C GLN A 67 0.33 13.83 -8.77
N ALA A 68 -0.18 14.09 -9.97
CA ALA A 68 -1.30 15.03 -10.16
C ALA A 68 -2.59 14.53 -9.49
N LEU A 69 -2.87 13.22 -9.56
CA LEU A 69 -4.01 12.59 -8.91
C LEU A 69 -3.89 12.66 -7.37
N ALA A 70 -2.71 12.35 -6.82
CA ALA A 70 -2.44 12.52 -5.40
C ALA A 70 -2.61 14.00 -4.98
N GLN A 71 -2.10 14.95 -5.78
CA GLN A 71 -2.26 16.38 -5.52
C GLN A 71 -3.73 16.83 -5.49
N GLN A 72 -4.61 16.26 -6.35
CA GLN A 72 -6.04 16.53 -6.29
C GLN A 72 -6.66 16.07 -4.97
N VAL A 73 -6.30 14.86 -4.50
CA VAL A 73 -6.74 14.36 -3.18
C VAL A 73 -6.26 15.32 -2.08
N MET A 74 -4.98 15.65 -2.04
CA MET A 74 -4.44 16.59 -1.04
C MET A 74 -5.14 17.95 -1.07
N THR A 75 -5.43 18.47 -2.26
CA THR A 75 -6.13 19.76 -2.43
C THR A 75 -7.58 19.69 -1.95
N SER A 76 -8.28 18.59 -2.21
CA SER A 76 -9.67 18.41 -1.75
C SER A 76 -9.81 18.41 -0.22
N HIS A 77 -8.73 18.10 0.49
CA HIS A 77 -8.63 18.12 1.94
C HIS A 77 -7.90 19.35 2.51
N GLY A 78 -7.56 20.36 1.68
CA GLY A 78 -6.92 21.60 2.14
C GLY A 78 -5.46 21.43 2.59
N LEU A 79 -4.75 20.44 2.02
CA LEU A 79 -3.38 20.07 2.35
C LEU A 79 -2.39 20.43 1.23
N GLU A 80 -2.62 21.54 0.52
CA GLU A 80 -1.77 22.00 -0.59
C GLU A 80 -0.34 22.35 -0.14
N ALA A 81 -0.13 22.54 1.17
CA ALA A 81 1.18 22.79 1.76
C ALA A 81 2.06 21.53 1.87
N VAL A 82 1.46 20.33 1.85
CA VAL A 82 2.21 19.06 1.87
C VAL A 82 2.80 18.83 0.48
N PRO A 83 4.14 18.68 0.36
CA PRO A 83 4.75 18.40 -0.94
C PRO A 83 4.28 17.06 -1.51
N VAL A 84 3.75 17.07 -2.73
CA VAL A 84 3.49 15.87 -3.54
C VAL A 84 4.53 15.78 -4.64
N VAL A 85 5.39 14.78 -4.59
CA VAL A 85 6.63 14.72 -5.38
C VAL A 85 6.62 13.48 -6.26
N VAL A 86 6.94 13.68 -7.55
CA VAL A 86 7.17 12.57 -8.47
C VAL A 86 8.48 11.85 -8.19
N GLY A 87 8.43 10.52 -8.14
CA GLY A 87 9.58 9.66 -7.96
C GLY A 87 9.98 8.90 -9.20
N SER A 88 10.61 7.75 -8.96
CA SER A 88 11.03 6.83 -10.01
C SER A 88 9.81 6.31 -10.74
N GLY A 89 9.90 6.31 -12.07
CA GLY A 89 8.89 5.72 -12.93
C GLY A 89 9.50 5.12 -14.17
N GLY A 90 8.65 4.74 -15.11
CA GLY A 90 9.06 4.26 -16.42
C GLY A 90 7.88 4.04 -17.36
N GLN A 91 8.16 3.39 -18.48
CA GLN A 91 7.18 2.76 -19.37
C GLN A 91 7.06 1.28 -19.06
N ALA A 92 6.10 0.61 -19.69
CA ALA A 92 5.83 -0.81 -19.49
C ALA A 92 7.08 -1.71 -19.62
N GLU A 93 8.00 -1.37 -20.51
CA GLU A 93 9.25 -2.08 -20.78
C GLU A 93 10.34 -1.89 -19.72
N ASP A 94 10.22 -0.89 -18.84
CA ASP A 94 11.16 -0.65 -17.74
C ASP A 94 10.90 -1.58 -16.54
N PHE A 95 9.76 -2.30 -16.53
CA PHE A 95 9.33 -3.18 -15.45
C PHE A 95 9.32 -4.65 -15.89
N PRO A 96 9.59 -5.62 -14.99
CA PRO A 96 9.50 -7.04 -15.32
C PRO A 96 8.14 -7.42 -15.91
N ALA A 97 8.17 -8.20 -16.99
CA ALA A 97 6.97 -8.66 -17.70
C ALA A 97 6.26 -9.81 -16.95
N ILE A 98 5.76 -9.50 -15.75
CA ILE A 98 5.08 -10.44 -14.86
C ILE A 98 3.56 -10.23 -14.95
N GLN A 99 2.80 -11.31 -14.82
CA GLN A 99 1.34 -11.32 -15.00
C GLN A 99 0.61 -10.45 -13.98
N SER A 100 1.06 -10.45 -12.72
CA SER A 100 0.44 -9.66 -11.64
C SER A 100 0.52 -8.14 -11.85
N SER A 101 1.50 -7.66 -12.64
CA SER A 101 1.63 -6.25 -13.02
C SER A 101 1.14 -5.95 -14.44
N ALA A 102 0.66 -6.95 -15.18
CA ALA A 102 0.34 -6.79 -16.60
C ALA A 102 -0.81 -5.81 -16.85
N ALA A 103 -1.81 -5.75 -15.96
CA ALA A 103 -2.91 -4.80 -16.07
C ALA A 103 -2.39 -3.36 -15.86
N ALA A 104 -1.70 -3.09 -14.75
CA ALA A 104 -1.10 -1.79 -14.47
C ALA A 104 -0.17 -1.33 -15.60
N ARG A 105 0.68 -2.25 -16.12
CA ARG A 105 1.62 -1.98 -17.22
C ARG A 105 1.01 -1.55 -18.54
N ALA A 106 -0.30 -1.70 -18.70
CA ALA A 106 -0.96 -1.32 -19.93
C ALA A 106 -2.15 -0.38 -19.69
N TYR A 107 -2.26 0.20 -18.50
CA TYR A 107 -3.37 1.08 -18.13
C TYR A 107 -3.14 2.52 -18.62
N GLU A 108 -3.66 2.81 -19.81
CA GLU A 108 -3.51 4.12 -20.45
C GLU A 108 -4.60 5.12 -20.05
N GLN A 109 -5.69 4.64 -19.46
CA GLN A 109 -6.86 5.47 -19.11
C GLN A 109 -6.76 6.12 -17.72
N GLU A 110 -5.64 5.92 -17.03
CA GLU A 110 -5.38 6.53 -15.72
C GLU A 110 -5.62 8.04 -15.73
N GLY A 111 -6.46 8.51 -14.80
CA GLY A 111 -6.80 9.91 -14.62
C GLY A 111 -7.84 10.46 -15.60
N GLN A 112 -8.33 9.66 -16.56
CA GLN A 112 -9.44 10.08 -17.42
C GLN A 112 -10.72 10.24 -16.60
N GLY A 113 -11.42 11.37 -16.80
CA GLY A 113 -12.63 11.71 -16.04
C GLY A 113 -12.37 12.32 -14.67
N ILE A 114 -11.10 12.40 -14.25
CA ILE A 114 -10.69 12.96 -12.95
C ILE A 114 -9.81 14.20 -13.15
N LEU A 115 -8.78 14.09 -13.98
CA LEU A 115 -7.93 15.20 -14.38
C LEU A 115 -8.55 15.96 -15.55
N ASP A 116 -8.32 17.27 -15.59
CA ASP A 116 -8.65 18.09 -16.76
C ASP A 116 -7.98 17.51 -18.03
N PRO A 117 -8.72 17.38 -19.16
CA PRO A 117 -8.20 16.73 -20.37
C PRO A 117 -6.96 17.39 -20.97
N ASP A 118 -6.86 18.73 -20.91
CA ASP A 118 -5.69 19.45 -21.42
C ASP A 118 -4.48 19.23 -20.51
N SER A 119 -4.70 19.23 -19.19
CA SER A 119 -3.70 18.88 -18.20
C SER A 119 -3.19 17.45 -18.41
N LEU A 120 -4.10 16.47 -18.57
CA LEU A 120 -3.72 15.08 -18.84
C LEU A 120 -2.93 14.95 -20.16
N ARG A 121 -3.30 15.69 -21.20
CA ARG A 121 -2.57 15.74 -22.47
C ARG A 121 -1.16 16.32 -22.27
N GLU A 122 -1.01 17.36 -21.47
CA GLU A 122 0.29 17.97 -21.17
C GLU A 122 1.20 17.01 -20.37
N LEU A 123 0.66 16.35 -19.34
CA LEU A 123 1.37 15.34 -18.56
C LEU A 123 1.92 14.22 -19.47
N ASN A 124 1.16 13.82 -20.48
CA ASN A 124 1.56 12.80 -21.45
C ASN A 124 2.66 13.25 -22.42
N LEU A 125 2.75 14.55 -22.72
CA LEU A 125 3.69 15.08 -23.71
C LEU A 125 5.05 15.45 -23.11
N ASN A 126 5.07 15.99 -21.89
CA ASN A 126 6.19 16.82 -21.42
C ASN A 126 6.93 16.29 -20.18
N GLN A 127 6.68 15.05 -19.73
CA GLN A 127 7.17 14.62 -18.42
C GLN A 127 8.32 13.61 -18.47
N PRO A 128 9.29 13.75 -17.55
CA PRO A 128 10.33 12.75 -17.40
C PRO A 128 9.67 11.43 -17.01
N ARG A 129 10.05 10.37 -17.71
CA ARG A 129 9.54 9.00 -17.45
C ARG A 129 9.93 8.52 -16.04
N SER A 130 10.92 9.16 -15.40
CA SER A 130 11.43 8.88 -14.06
C SER A 130 12.09 10.13 -13.49
N ASP A 131 11.87 10.45 -12.21
CA ASP A 131 12.49 11.60 -11.53
C ASP A 131 13.20 11.18 -10.22
N SER A 132 14.33 11.81 -9.94
CA SER A 132 15.06 11.65 -8.67
C SER A 132 14.54 12.58 -7.57
N ALA A 133 13.56 13.43 -7.86
CA ALA A 133 12.99 14.40 -6.93
C ALA A 133 12.49 13.74 -5.64
N LEU A 134 11.79 12.61 -5.73
CA LEU A 134 11.35 11.87 -4.55
C LEU A 134 12.52 11.39 -3.69
N ARG A 135 13.60 10.88 -4.29
CA ARG A 135 14.81 10.47 -3.54
C ARG A 135 15.43 11.64 -2.79
N HIS A 136 15.51 12.80 -3.44
CA HIS A 136 16.01 14.03 -2.80
C HIS A 136 15.09 14.51 -1.68
N ALA A 137 13.77 14.43 -1.86
CA ALA A 137 12.78 14.79 -0.85
C ALA A 137 12.84 13.84 0.36
N LEU A 138 12.86 12.52 0.13
CA LEU A 138 13.04 11.49 1.15
C LEU A 138 14.32 11.71 1.95
N CYS A 139 15.45 11.89 1.27
CA CYS A 139 16.73 12.16 1.94
C CYS A 139 16.67 13.43 2.80
N ARG A 140 15.98 14.48 2.33
CA ARG A 140 15.80 15.72 3.08
C ARG A 140 14.95 15.51 4.34
N VAL A 141 13.78 14.86 4.19
CA VAL A 141 12.87 14.56 5.32
C VAL A 141 13.59 13.72 6.36
N LEU A 142 14.25 12.62 5.97
CA LEU A 142 14.98 11.75 6.90
C LEU A 142 16.15 12.46 7.59
N LYS A 143 16.75 13.50 6.99
CA LYS A 143 17.79 14.32 7.63
C LYS A 143 17.21 15.41 8.55
N GLN A 144 16.01 15.89 8.27
CA GLN A 144 15.38 16.98 9.01
C GLN A 144 14.70 16.50 10.29
N HIS A 145 14.25 15.26 10.33
CA HIS A 145 13.52 14.68 11.44
C HIS A 145 14.35 13.61 12.15
N GLU A 146 14.19 13.51 13.47
CA GLU A 146 14.91 12.50 14.27
C GLU A 146 14.33 11.10 14.05
N ALA A 147 13.02 11.02 13.82
CA ALA A 147 12.24 9.81 13.61
C ALA A 147 11.12 10.09 12.60
N VAL A 148 10.90 9.19 11.64
CA VAL A 148 9.91 9.29 10.56
C VAL A 148 9.15 7.98 10.43
N GLU A 149 7.83 8.06 10.30
CA GLU A 149 7.01 6.91 9.87
C GLU A 149 6.80 6.96 8.36
N ILE A 150 6.77 5.78 7.74
CA ILE A 150 6.57 5.63 6.30
C ILE A 150 5.39 4.69 6.06
N LEU A 151 4.41 5.16 5.30
CA LEU A 151 3.35 4.36 4.70
C LEU A 151 3.76 4.02 3.26
N LEU A 152 4.14 2.76 3.04
CA LEU A 152 4.63 2.26 1.76
C LEU A 152 3.54 1.41 1.09
N LEU A 153 2.77 2.07 0.21
CA LEU A 153 1.66 1.50 -0.57
C LEU A 153 2.11 0.99 -1.94
N ALA A 154 3.29 1.44 -2.39
CA ALA A 154 3.85 1.13 -3.70
C ALA A 154 5.24 0.49 -3.59
N PRO A 155 5.90 0.11 -4.71
CA PRO A 155 7.25 -0.45 -4.66
C PRO A 155 8.26 0.49 -3.97
N PRO A 156 9.23 -0.04 -3.20
CA PRO A 156 10.16 0.78 -2.43
C PRO A 156 11.30 1.38 -3.26
N THR A 157 11.14 1.54 -4.58
CA THR A 157 12.21 1.93 -5.52
C THR A 157 13.03 3.12 -5.03
N ASP A 158 12.37 4.24 -4.71
CA ASP A 158 13.05 5.46 -4.28
C ASP A 158 13.58 5.37 -2.84
N LEU A 159 12.84 4.71 -1.95
CA LEU A 159 13.22 4.54 -0.55
C LEU A 159 14.45 3.62 -0.41
N ALA A 160 14.42 2.45 -1.04
CA ALA A 160 15.52 1.50 -1.04
C ALA A 160 16.79 2.14 -1.63
N ALA A 161 16.67 2.90 -2.73
CA ALA A 161 17.80 3.62 -3.32
C ALA A 161 18.41 4.65 -2.35
N VAL A 162 17.58 5.40 -1.60
CA VAL A 162 18.06 6.35 -0.58
C VAL A 162 18.80 5.62 0.54
N LEU A 163 18.23 4.53 1.06
CA LEU A 163 18.79 3.78 2.19
C LEU A 163 20.03 2.97 1.82
N GLN A 164 20.17 2.53 0.57
CA GLN A 164 21.40 1.93 0.06
C GLN A 164 22.51 2.98 -0.11
N ALA A 165 22.17 4.16 -0.61
CA ALA A 165 23.14 5.23 -0.82
C ALA A 165 23.59 5.88 0.50
N GLN A 166 22.72 5.93 1.51
CA GLN A 166 22.96 6.52 2.83
C GLN A 166 22.43 5.60 3.94
N PRO A 167 23.12 4.49 4.25
CA PRO A 167 22.68 3.50 5.25
C PRO A 167 22.46 4.07 6.65
N GLU A 168 23.14 5.17 7.00
CA GLU A 168 22.94 5.86 8.28
C GLU A 168 21.53 6.44 8.46
N LEU A 169 20.79 6.67 7.36
CA LEU A 169 19.41 7.17 7.40
C LEU A 169 18.41 6.09 7.82
N GLN A 170 18.79 4.80 7.84
CA GLN A 170 17.92 3.74 8.38
C GLN A 170 17.55 4.02 9.84
N GLY A 171 18.48 4.58 10.63
CA GLY A 171 18.24 4.97 12.03
C GLY A 171 17.32 6.18 12.21
N ARG A 172 16.81 6.78 11.13
CA ARG A 172 15.84 7.88 11.14
C ARG A 172 14.41 7.39 10.90
N ILE A 173 14.24 6.11 10.56
CA ILE A 173 12.94 5.51 10.31
C ILE A 173 12.47 4.88 11.62
N GLU A 174 11.39 5.40 12.18
CA GLU A 174 10.73 4.78 13.33
C GLU A 174 10.05 3.49 12.90
N HIS A 175 9.27 3.56 11.81
CA HIS A 175 8.47 2.44 11.35
C HIS A 175 8.10 2.55 9.87
N ILE A 176 8.00 1.40 9.19
CA ILE A 176 7.43 1.30 7.84
C ILE A 176 6.20 0.39 7.88
N HIS A 177 5.06 0.90 7.46
CA HIS A 177 3.87 0.10 7.14
C HIS A 177 3.98 -0.30 5.68
N VAL A 178 4.10 -1.59 5.38
CA VAL A 178 4.43 -2.10 4.05
C VAL A 178 3.29 -2.93 3.49
N MET A 179 2.76 -2.53 2.33
CA MET A 179 1.94 -3.38 1.49
C MET A 179 2.88 -4.08 0.51
N GLY A 180 2.89 -5.41 0.53
CA GLY A 180 3.46 -6.16 -0.58
C GLY A 180 3.40 -7.65 -0.34
N GLY A 181 4.54 -8.29 -0.48
CA GLY A 181 4.69 -9.68 -0.12
C GLY A 181 4.33 -10.62 -1.26
N TRP A 182 3.74 -11.74 -0.87
CA TRP A 182 3.62 -12.92 -1.71
C TRP A 182 2.21 -13.50 -1.65
N VAL A 183 2.01 -14.50 -2.50
CA VAL A 183 0.89 -15.45 -2.48
C VAL A 183 1.45 -16.85 -2.70
N GLU A 184 0.82 -17.88 -2.12
CA GLU A 184 1.27 -19.26 -2.34
C GLU A 184 0.74 -19.80 -3.68
N HIS A 185 1.64 -20.37 -4.49
CA HIS A 185 1.31 -21.11 -5.69
C HIS A 185 2.06 -22.45 -5.71
N ASP A 186 1.32 -23.55 -5.65
CA ASP A 186 1.84 -24.92 -5.68
C ASP A 186 2.94 -25.19 -4.62
N GLY A 187 2.75 -24.67 -3.39
CA GLY A 187 3.70 -24.81 -2.29
C GLY A 187 4.93 -23.90 -2.38
N VAL A 188 4.94 -22.92 -3.31
CA VAL A 188 6.01 -21.92 -3.44
C VAL A 188 5.40 -20.53 -3.25
N LEU A 189 5.96 -19.74 -2.34
CA LEU A 189 5.58 -18.34 -2.17
C LEU A 189 6.13 -17.53 -3.35
N ARG A 190 5.27 -16.69 -3.93
CA ARG A 190 5.61 -15.90 -5.12
C ARG A 190 5.25 -14.44 -4.93
N THR A 191 6.15 -13.53 -5.29
CA THR A 191 5.98 -12.09 -5.12
C THR A 191 4.72 -11.55 -5.80
N THR A 192 4.16 -10.48 -5.25
CA THR A 192 2.95 -9.81 -5.76
C THR A 192 3.26 -8.44 -6.36
N TYR A 193 2.21 -7.73 -6.79
CA TYR A 193 2.29 -6.54 -7.64
C TYR A 193 3.42 -5.57 -7.27
N ASN A 194 3.42 -4.99 -6.06
CA ASN A 194 4.45 -4.04 -5.65
C ASN A 194 5.87 -4.60 -5.76
N TRP A 195 6.07 -5.84 -5.32
CA TRP A 195 7.39 -6.46 -5.36
C TRP A 195 7.80 -6.89 -6.77
N ASN A 196 6.85 -7.17 -7.66
CA ASN A 196 7.12 -7.48 -9.07
C ASN A 196 7.44 -6.26 -9.91
N MET A 197 6.95 -5.08 -9.51
CA MET A 197 7.28 -3.82 -10.17
C MET A 197 8.75 -3.45 -9.91
N ASP A 198 9.26 -3.58 -8.69
CA ASP A 198 10.70 -3.44 -8.42
C ASP A 198 11.23 -4.52 -7.47
N PRO A 199 11.56 -5.70 -8.01
CA PRO A 199 11.98 -6.85 -7.19
C PRO A 199 13.34 -6.61 -6.54
N SER A 200 14.24 -5.88 -7.21
CA SER A 200 15.56 -5.54 -6.67
C SER A 200 15.46 -4.59 -5.48
N ALA A 201 14.64 -3.53 -5.58
CA ALA A 201 14.41 -2.62 -4.46
C ALA A 201 13.68 -3.32 -3.31
N SER A 202 12.71 -4.18 -3.62
CA SER A 202 11.97 -4.95 -2.62
C SER A 202 12.90 -5.91 -1.87
N ALA A 203 13.76 -6.65 -2.58
CA ALA A 203 14.76 -7.52 -1.97
C ALA A 203 15.74 -6.73 -1.10
N ALA A 204 16.18 -5.56 -1.58
CA ALA A 204 17.06 -4.68 -0.83
C ALA A 204 16.43 -4.16 0.46
N LEU A 205 15.16 -3.73 0.43
CA LEU A 205 14.45 -3.27 1.61
C LEU A 205 14.23 -4.41 2.61
N MET A 206 13.80 -5.59 2.15
CA MET A 206 13.57 -6.74 3.02
C MET A 206 14.84 -7.28 3.68
N ALA A 207 16.01 -7.04 3.08
CA ALA A 207 17.30 -7.33 3.72
C ALA A 207 17.65 -6.37 4.88
N MET A 208 16.94 -5.25 5.05
CA MET A 208 17.16 -4.26 6.11
C MET A 208 16.37 -4.63 7.39
N GLU A 209 16.66 -5.80 7.96
CA GLU A 209 15.92 -6.38 9.10
C GLU A 209 15.92 -5.53 10.39
N GLN A 210 16.75 -4.50 10.46
CA GLN A 210 16.85 -3.60 11.62
C GLN A 210 15.92 -2.40 11.55
N ILE A 211 15.25 -2.18 10.42
CA ILE A 211 14.19 -1.19 10.30
C ILE A 211 12.88 -1.83 10.76
N PRO A 212 12.14 -1.19 11.69
CA PRO A 212 10.83 -1.70 12.08
C PRO A 212 9.86 -1.68 10.92
N MET A 213 9.28 -2.83 10.62
CA MET A 213 8.26 -2.93 9.58
C MET A 213 7.07 -3.74 10.06
N THR A 214 5.87 -3.32 9.65
CA THR A 214 4.68 -4.16 9.67
C THR A 214 4.31 -4.46 8.23
N LEU A 215 4.39 -5.74 7.87
CA LEU A 215 4.11 -6.22 6.51
C LEU A 215 2.72 -6.85 6.46
N PHE A 216 1.86 -6.29 5.61
CA PHE A 216 0.62 -6.91 5.18
C PHE A 216 0.90 -7.60 3.84
N SER A 217 0.91 -8.94 3.85
CA SER A 217 1.14 -9.71 2.63
C SER A 217 -0.15 -9.86 1.81
N SER A 218 -0.02 -9.94 0.49
CA SER A 218 -1.17 -10.21 -0.39
C SER A 218 -1.92 -11.50 -0.04
N ASP A 219 -1.24 -12.51 0.51
CA ASP A 219 -1.88 -13.76 0.92
C ASP A 219 -2.85 -13.56 2.09
N LEU A 220 -2.48 -12.71 3.07
CA LEU A 220 -3.39 -12.30 4.14
C LEU A 220 -4.69 -11.70 3.58
N ILE A 221 -4.57 -10.83 2.57
CA ILE A 221 -5.72 -10.17 1.94
C ILE A 221 -6.62 -11.19 1.24
N LYS A 222 -6.04 -12.11 0.46
CA LYS A 222 -6.79 -13.15 -0.25
C LYS A 222 -7.52 -14.09 0.70
N GLN A 223 -6.87 -14.48 1.80
CA GLN A 223 -7.45 -15.36 2.81
C GLN A 223 -8.58 -14.66 3.58
N THR A 224 -8.41 -13.37 3.88
CA THR A 224 -9.35 -12.61 4.72
C THR A 224 -10.62 -12.19 3.96
N PHE A 225 -10.51 -11.77 2.69
CA PHE A 225 -11.61 -11.15 1.94
C PHE A 225 -12.17 -12.01 0.78
N GLN A 226 -12.27 -13.33 0.98
CA GLN A 226 -13.01 -14.30 0.12
C GLN A 226 -12.95 -14.04 -1.41
N GLY A 227 -11.76 -13.76 -1.95
CA GLY A 227 -11.59 -13.30 -3.34
C GLY A 227 -10.72 -12.05 -3.47
N GLY A 228 -10.42 -11.41 -2.35
CA GLY A 228 -9.48 -10.29 -2.25
C GLY A 228 -10.11 -8.93 -2.50
N SER A 229 -11.45 -8.80 -2.43
CA SER A 229 -12.12 -7.52 -2.67
C SER A 229 -13.27 -7.28 -1.70
N ILE A 230 -13.46 -6.01 -1.32
CA ILE A 230 -14.66 -5.49 -0.69
C ILE A 230 -15.55 -4.97 -1.81
N SER A 231 -16.72 -5.57 -1.99
CA SER A 231 -17.65 -5.21 -3.05
C SER A 231 -19.00 -4.74 -2.53
N ARG A 232 -19.77 -4.03 -3.37
CA ARG A 232 -21.12 -3.57 -3.05
C ARG A 232 -22.09 -4.72 -2.79
N THR A 233 -22.01 -5.82 -3.54
CA THR A 233 -22.86 -7.00 -3.27
C THR A 233 -22.58 -7.59 -1.89
N GLY A 234 -21.31 -7.64 -1.47
CA GLY A 234 -20.93 -8.11 -0.13
C GLY A 234 -21.21 -7.09 0.98
N ASN A 235 -21.14 -5.80 0.68
CA ASN A 235 -21.16 -4.71 1.66
C ASN A 235 -22.06 -3.54 1.21
N PRO A 236 -23.36 -3.76 1.01
CA PRO A 236 -24.24 -2.76 0.38
C PRO A 236 -24.36 -1.47 1.17
N VAL A 237 -24.39 -1.56 2.51
CA VAL A 237 -24.49 -0.40 3.41
C VAL A 237 -23.24 0.47 3.33
N LEU A 238 -22.05 -0.14 3.30
CA LEU A 238 -20.79 0.59 3.18
C LEU A 238 -20.74 1.38 1.87
N PHE A 239 -21.13 0.76 0.76
CA PHE A 239 -21.15 1.43 -0.54
C PHE A 239 -22.22 2.52 -0.63
N GLU A 240 -23.37 2.35 0.00
CA GLU A 240 -24.36 3.43 0.15
C GLU A 240 -23.78 4.63 0.90
N GLN A 241 -23.02 4.40 1.98
CA GLN A 241 -22.34 5.45 2.74
C GLN A 241 -21.24 6.13 1.90
N MET A 242 -20.38 5.36 1.24
CA MET A 242 -19.33 5.89 0.36
C MET A 242 -19.91 6.74 -0.79
N GLN A 243 -21.03 6.31 -1.37
CA GLN A 243 -21.73 7.08 -2.40
C GLN A 243 -22.42 8.32 -1.81
N GLY A 244 -22.94 8.23 -0.59
CA GLY A 244 -23.62 9.34 0.08
C GLY A 244 -22.74 10.57 0.32
N VAL A 245 -21.41 10.39 0.36
CA VAL A 245 -20.45 11.48 0.58
C VAL A 245 -19.86 12.06 -0.71
N THR A 246 -20.17 11.54 -1.90
CA THR A 246 -19.49 11.99 -3.15
C THR A 246 -19.76 13.45 -3.51
N ASP A 247 -20.93 13.98 -3.13
CA ASP A 247 -21.28 15.39 -3.40
C ASP A 247 -20.47 16.36 -2.51
N SER A 248 -20.07 15.93 -1.31
CA SER A 248 -19.30 16.71 -0.34
C SER A 248 -17.81 16.37 -0.31
N ASN A 249 -17.42 15.22 -0.86
CA ASN A 249 -16.04 14.75 -0.92
C ASN A 249 -15.68 14.37 -2.37
N PRO A 250 -15.05 15.29 -3.12
CA PRO A 250 -14.62 15.03 -4.51
C PRO A 250 -13.66 13.84 -4.65
N ALA A 251 -12.81 13.56 -3.65
CA ALA A 251 -11.90 12.42 -3.71
C ALA A 251 -12.66 11.08 -3.77
N MET A 252 -13.85 11.01 -3.17
CA MET A 252 -14.71 9.84 -3.27
C MET A 252 -15.42 9.72 -4.62
N ALA A 253 -15.82 10.84 -5.24
CA ALA A 253 -16.32 10.80 -6.62
C ALA A 253 -15.23 10.34 -7.59
N ASP A 254 -13.99 10.80 -7.39
CA ASP A 254 -12.82 10.40 -8.16
C ASP A 254 -12.48 8.92 -7.95
N PHE A 255 -12.63 8.39 -6.73
CA PHE A 255 -12.48 6.96 -6.45
C PHE A 255 -13.43 6.13 -7.33
N PHE A 256 -14.74 6.41 -7.33
CA PHE A 256 -15.68 5.65 -8.15
C PHE A 256 -15.37 5.74 -9.65
N THR A 257 -14.91 6.90 -10.11
CA THR A 257 -14.49 7.12 -11.51
C THR A 257 -13.25 6.27 -11.84
N ALA A 258 -12.24 6.28 -10.97
CA ALA A 258 -11.01 5.49 -11.14
C ALA A 258 -11.32 3.99 -11.12
N THR A 259 -12.10 3.52 -10.15
CA THR A 259 -12.48 2.11 -9.99
C THR A 259 -13.25 1.61 -11.21
N ALA A 260 -14.21 2.37 -11.72
CA ALA A 260 -14.96 1.98 -12.91
C ALA A 260 -14.05 1.85 -14.15
N SER A 261 -13.13 2.79 -14.33
CA SER A 261 -12.14 2.76 -15.42
C SER A 261 -11.19 1.58 -15.29
N TRP A 262 -10.66 1.34 -14.09
CA TRP A 262 -9.75 0.25 -13.79
C TRP A 262 -10.42 -1.12 -14.00
N ASP A 263 -11.62 -1.31 -13.47
CA ASP A 263 -12.36 -2.57 -13.61
C ASP A 263 -12.66 -2.89 -15.06
N GLN A 264 -13.09 -1.89 -15.83
CA GLN A 264 -13.30 -2.07 -17.27
C GLN A 264 -12.01 -2.52 -17.98
N HIS A 265 -10.88 -1.90 -17.65
CA HIS A 265 -9.57 -2.25 -18.22
C HIS A 265 -9.11 -3.65 -17.81
N VAL A 266 -9.22 -4.00 -16.53
CA VAL A 266 -8.86 -5.30 -15.98
C VAL A 266 -9.70 -6.40 -16.60
N LEU A 267 -11.03 -6.23 -16.65
CA LEU A 267 -11.95 -7.22 -17.23
C LEU A 267 -11.69 -7.46 -18.73
N ALA A 268 -11.30 -6.41 -19.47
CA ALA A 268 -10.95 -6.54 -20.88
C ALA A 268 -9.67 -7.37 -21.12
N ARG A 269 -8.77 -7.43 -20.13
CA ARG A 269 -7.46 -8.09 -20.23
C ARG A 269 -7.40 -9.43 -19.54
N ILE A 270 -8.14 -9.59 -18.45
CA ILE A 270 -8.14 -10.77 -17.60
C ILE A 270 -9.58 -11.27 -17.46
N PRO A 271 -10.15 -11.92 -18.49
CA PRO A 271 -11.53 -12.40 -18.45
C PRO A 271 -11.83 -13.35 -17.29
N ALA A 272 -10.80 -13.99 -16.72
CA ALA A 272 -10.92 -14.83 -15.53
C ALA A 272 -11.38 -14.06 -14.27
N LEU A 273 -11.32 -12.72 -14.25
CA LEU A 273 -11.78 -11.90 -13.15
C LEU A 273 -13.25 -11.47 -13.25
N VAL A 274 -13.95 -11.82 -14.34
CA VAL A 274 -15.40 -11.55 -14.48
C VAL A 274 -16.22 -12.06 -13.28
N PRO A 275 -15.99 -13.28 -12.74
CA PRO A 275 -16.75 -13.74 -11.57
C PRO A 275 -16.46 -12.99 -10.26
N VAL A 276 -15.35 -12.24 -10.20
CA VAL A 276 -14.92 -11.51 -8.99
C VAL A 276 -15.35 -10.04 -9.07
N ILE A 277 -15.17 -9.41 -10.23
CA ILE A 277 -15.40 -7.97 -10.42
C ILE A 277 -16.74 -7.70 -11.11
N GLY A 278 -17.22 -8.58 -12.01
CA GLY A 278 -18.21 -8.26 -13.03
C GLY A 278 -19.49 -7.55 -12.55
N ASP A 279 -20.21 -8.13 -11.60
CA ASP A 279 -21.49 -7.56 -11.10
C ASP A 279 -21.28 -6.32 -10.21
N ASP A 280 -20.07 -6.14 -9.69
CA ASP A 280 -19.67 -5.04 -8.82
C ASP A 280 -18.65 -4.11 -9.50
N ALA A 281 -18.54 -4.13 -10.83
CA ALA A 281 -17.58 -3.31 -11.56
C ALA A 281 -17.84 -1.81 -11.29
N GLY A 282 -16.81 -1.08 -10.88
CA GLY A 282 -16.89 0.30 -10.40
C GLY A 282 -17.32 0.45 -8.94
N TYR A 283 -17.68 -0.64 -8.28
CA TYR A 283 -18.20 -0.69 -6.91
C TYR A 283 -17.54 -1.80 -6.10
N GLN A 284 -16.22 -1.92 -6.25
CA GLN A 284 -15.39 -2.88 -5.54
C GLN A 284 -13.97 -2.34 -5.38
N PHE A 285 -13.23 -2.78 -4.37
CA PHE A 285 -11.80 -2.51 -4.27
C PHE A 285 -11.10 -3.58 -3.43
N THR A 286 -9.84 -3.85 -3.75
CA THR A 286 -8.97 -4.67 -2.91
C THR A 286 -8.60 -3.87 -1.66
N PRO A 287 -8.80 -4.36 -0.43
CA PRO A 287 -8.51 -3.56 0.77
C PRO A 287 -7.03 -3.51 1.14
N ALA A 288 -6.12 -3.79 0.22
CA ALA A 288 -4.69 -3.97 0.50
C ALA A 288 -4.06 -2.76 1.18
N ASP A 289 -4.08 -1.60 0.54
CA ASP A 289 -3.53 -0.36 1.09
C ASP A 289 -4.38 0.23 2.23
N PRO A 290 -5.73 0.26 2.13
CA PRO A 290 -6.59 0.74 3.21
C PRO A 290 -6.36 0.03 4.54
N LEU A 291 -5.97 -1.25 4.53
CA LEU A 291 -5.72 -2.01 5.76
C LEU A 291 -4.53 -1.52 6.55
N LEU A 292 -3.48 -1.01 5.90
CA LEU A 292 -2.34 -0.43 6.61
C LEU A 292 -2.80 0.77 7.43
N VAL A 293 -3.60 1.65 6.82
CA VAL A 293 -4.15 2.83 7.49
C VAL A 293 -5.15 2.44 8.58
N GLY A 294 -5.97 1.41 8.31
CA GLY A 294 -6.86 0.81 9.29
C GLY A 294 -6.11 0.34 10.54
N ALA A 295 -5.02 -0.41 10.36
CA ALA A 295 -4.19 -0.91 11.45
C ALA A 295 -3.37 0.19 12.16
N MET A 296 -2.99 1.26 11.45
CA MET A 296 -2.39 2.45 12.08
C MET A 296 -3.39 3.15 13.03
N ARG A 297 -4.65 3.26 12.59
CA ARG A 297 -5.72 3.88 13.38
C ARG A 297 -6.20 2.97 14.52
N ASP A 298 -6.29 1.68 14.27
CA ASP A 298 -6.74 0.68 15.23
C ASP A 298 -5.83 -0.57 15.22
N PRO A 299 -4.71 -0.53 15.96
CA PRO A 299 -3.76 -1.63 16.01
C PRO A 299 -4.35 -2.96 16.50
N ALA A 300 -5.48 -2.92 17.20
CA ALA A 300 -6.16 -4.13 17.68
C ALA A 300 -6.90 -4.89 16.57
N MET A 301 -6.90 -4.38 15.32
CA MET A 301 -7.26 -5.15 14.14
C MET A 301 -6.23 -6.25 13.81
N VAL A 302 -4.97 -6.09 14.21
CA VAL A 302 -3.94 -7.11 14.04
C VAL A 302 -4.08 -8.13 15.18
N LEU A 303 -4.55 -9.32 14.85
CA LEU A 303 -4.80 -10.39 15.82
C LEU A 303 -3.54 -11.22 16.09
N ALA A 304 -2.72 -11.42 15.06
CA ALA A 304 -1.44 -12.10 15.17
C ALA A 304 -0.42 -11.55 14.16
N SER A 305 0.84 -11.54 14.59
CA SER A 305 1.99 -11.25 13.75
C SER A 305 3.21 -12.01 14.24
N GLU A 306 4.15 -12.27 13.35
CA GLU A 306 5.41 -12.92 13.69
C GLU A 306 6.62 -12.20 13.07
N PRO A 307 7.76 -12.13 13.78
CA PRO A 307 8.98 -11.56 13.24
C PRO A 307 9.63 -12.56 12.26
N VAL A 308 9.97 -12.08 11.07
CA VAL A 308 10.44 -12.92 9.95
C VAL A 308 11.64 -12.34 9.23
N SER A 309 12.45 -13.23 8.67
CA SER A 309 13.40 -12.92 7.59
C SER A 309 12.76 -13.26 6.26
N ILE A 310 12.92 -12.37 5.29
CA ILE A 310 12.34 -12.51 3.95
C ILE A 310 13.46 -12.43 2.93
N GLN A 311 13.53 -13.43 2.05
CA GLN A 311 14.45 -13.44 0.91
C GLN A 311 13.65 -13.55 -0.39
N ILE A 312 13.96 -12.67 -1.34
CA ILE A 312 13.40 -12.71 -2.69
C ILE A 312 14.48 -13.24 -3.63
N ASP A 313 14.24 -14.40 -4.24
CA ASP A 313 15.16 -14.98 -5.22
C ASP A 313 14.96 -14.32 -6.59
N LEU A 314 15.85 -13.37 -6.91
CA LEU A 314 15.84 -12.61 -8.15
C LEU A 314 16.18 -13.45 -9.40
N GLU A 315 16.72 -14.66 -9.22
CA GLU A 315 17.03 -15.58 -10.32
C GLU A 315 15.86 -16.55 -10.60
N ALA A 316 15.00 -16.80 -9.60
CA ALA A 316 13.84 -17.70 -9.71
C ALA A 316 12.55 -17.00 -10.20
N MET A 317 12.64 -16.21 -11.27
CA MET A 317 11.50 -15.50 -11.86
C MET A 317 10.59 -16.42 -12.68
N ASP A 318 9.29 -16.41 -12.37
CA ASP A 318 8.23 -17.00 -13.18
C ASP A 318 7.34 -15.87 -13.77
N PRO A 319 7.25 -15.70 -15.10
CA PRO A 319 6.46 -14.63 -15.70
C PRO A 319 4.97 -14.65 -15.32
N GLN A 320 4.41 -15.80 -14.94
CA GLN A 320 3.01 -15.94 -14.54
C GLN A 320 2.79 -15.71 -13.06
N ARG A 321 3.84 -15.84 -12.23
CA ARG A 321 3.68 -15.95 -10.77
C ARG A 321 4.52 -14.94 -9.99
N GLY A 322 5.64 -14.47 -10.54
CA GLY A 322 6.61 -13.62 -9.85
C GLY A 322 7.87 -14.38 -9.42
N TYR A 323 8.68 -13.72 -8.60
CA TYR A 323 9.90 -14.25 -8.01
C TYR A 323 9.59 -15.18 -6.84
N ALA A 324 10.41 -16.19 -6.62
CA ALA A 324 10.26 -17.04 -5.44
C ALA A 324 10.62 -16.25 -4.17
N VAL A 325 9.87 -16.51 -3.10
CA VAL A 325 10.09 -15.89 -1.79
C VAL A 325 10.32 -16.99 -0.75
N GLU A 326 11.34 -16.81 0.08
CA GLU A 326 11.52 -17.60 1.29
C GLU A 326 11.21 -16.72 2.51
N VAL A 327 10.37 -17.23 3.40
CA VAL A 327 9.97 -16.55 4.64
C VAL A 327 10.30 -17.49 5.79
N THR A 328 11.14 -17.03 6.71
CA THR A 328 11.59 -17.85 7.84
C THR A 328 11.35 -17.10 9.15
N PRO A 329 10.84 -17.76 10.21
CA PRO A 329 10.73 -17.14 11.52
C PRO A 329 12.09 -16.67 12.01
N ASN A 330 12.20 -15.39 12.36
CA ASN A 330 13.44 -14.80 12.88
C ASN A 330 13.12 -13.82 14.02
N PRO A 331 13.34 -14.20 15.30
CA PRO A 331 13.04 -13.34 16.45
C PRO A 331 13.92 -12.09 16.55
N ASP A 332 15.05 -12.03 15.83
CA ASP A 332 15.96 -10.87 15.81
C ASP A 332 15.60 -9.86 14.70
N SER A 333 14.71 -10.24 13.78
CA SER A 333 14.19 -9.34 12.74
C SER A 333 13.18 -8.37 13.34
N ARG A 334 13.20 -7.12 12.86
CA ARG A 334 12.19 -6.11 13.17
C ARG A 334 11.10 -6.01 12.09
N ILE A 335 11.12 -6.92 11.12
CA ILE A 335 10.03 -7.10 10.14
C ILE A 335 8.99 -8.03 10.75
N ASN A 336 7.83 -7.48 11.12
CA ASN A 336 6.70 -8.24 11.63
C ASN A 336 5.69 -8.49 10.51
N TRP A 337 5.53 -9.75 10.11
CA TRP A 337 4.51 -10.17 9.17
C TRP A 337 3.18 -10.39 9.91
N VAL A 338 2.14 -9.70 9.46
CA VAL A 338 0.77 -9.91 9.97
C VAL A 338 0.21 -11.20 9.39
N THR A 339 -0.12 -12.15 10.27
CA THR A 339 -0.62 -13.49 9.90
C THR A 339 -2.11 -13.65 10.14
N GLU A 340 -2.70 -12.83 11.01
CA GLU A 340 -4.14 -12.85 11.30
C GLU A 340 -4.64 -11.44 11.59
N MET A 341 -5.82 -11.11 11.04
CA MET A 341 -6.47 -9.82 11.22
C MET A 341 -7.99 -9.96 11.39
N ASP A 342 -8.61 -8.95 11.99
CA ASP A 342 -10.05 -8.85 12.19
C ASP A 342 -10.72 -8.05 11.04
N PRO A 343 -11.34 -8.72 10.05
CA PRO A 343 -11.98 -8.03 8.93
C PRO A 343 -13.25 -7.27 9.34
N ASP A 344 -14.00 -7.76 10.33
CA ASP A 344 -15.24 -7.12 10.75
C ASP A 344 -14.94 -5.77 11.40
N ARG A 345 -13.88 -5.72 12.20
CA ARG A 345 -13.37 -4.48 12.79
C ARG A 345 -12.90 -3.49 11.73
N PHE A 346 -12.27 -3.97 10.66
CA PHE A 346 -11.91 -3.12 9.52
C PHE A 346 -13.15 -2.55 8.79
N LEU A 347 -14.14 -3.40 8.50
CA LEU A 347 -15.38 -2.97 7.84
C LEU A 347 -16.16 -1.98 8.71
N GLN A 348 -16.15 -2.16 10.03
CA GLN A 348 -16.70 -1.19 10.97
C GLN A 348 -15.95 0.15 10.89
N LEU A 349 -14.62 0.13 10.87
CA LEU A 349 -13.79 1.34 10.76
C LEU A 349 -14.10 2.13 9.47
N LEU A 350 -14.24 1.43 8.34
CA LEU A 350 -14.66 2.03 7.07
C LEU A 350 -16.06 2.66 7.18
N SER A 351 -17.01 1.90 7.71
CA SER A 351 -18.40 2.38 7.87
C SER A 351 -18.47 3.61 8.78
N GLU A 352 -17.70 3.65 9.87
CA GLU A 352 -17.59 4.81 10.76
C GLU A 352 -16.92 6.02 10.12
N HIS A 353 -16.05 5.82 9.12
CA HIS A 353 -15.41 6.90 8.37
C HIS A 353 -16.41 7.56 7.42
N PHE A 354 -17.09 6.76 6.59
CA PHE A 354 -17.98 7.25 5.54
C PHE A 354 -19.40 7.62 6.02
N ASN A 355 -19.74 7.34 7.28
CA ASN A 355 -21.01 7.75 7.87
C ASN A 355 -20.96 9.12 8.57
N ARG A 356 -19.85 9.86 8.45
CA ARG A 356 -19.66 11.20 8.99
C ARG A 356 -19.95 12.24 7.93
#